data_AF-A0A2G6JI03-F1
#
_entry.id   AF-A0A2G6JI03-F1
#
_cell.length_a   1.000
_cell.length_b   1.000
_cell.length_c   1.000
_cell.angle_alpha   90.00
_cell.angle_beta   90.00
_cell.angle_gamma   90.00
#
_symmetry.space_group_name_H-M   'P 1'
#
loop_
_entity.id
_entity.type
_entity.pdbx_description
1 polymer ?
#
loop_
_entity_poly.entity_id
_entity_poly.type
_entity_poly.pdbx_seq_one_letter_code
_entity_poly.pdbx_strand_id
1 'polypeptide(L)'
;AHIEALCIVQAIDNGDIDWEADVLAAIHRMSRAKHLITEGLDGLLQWEAKHQAFHRTIARGCGSESLLQIRQSLYERTARYRLMWLRNNMVSEAYFDKNHREHEQLRECVLNRDREQARQLMQHHLQMPSLALENLLS
;
A
#
# COMPACT_ATOMS: atom_id res chain seq x y z
N ALA A 1 9.26 1.91 4.36
CA ALA A 1 8.63 2.13 5.68
C ALA A 1 8.69 3.60 6.10
N HIS A 2 9.84 4.16 6.50
CA HIS A 2 9.92 5.53 7.07
C HIS A 2 9.40 6.66 6.17
N ILE A 3 9.77 6.68 4.88
CA ILE A 3 9.28 7.73 3.95
C ILE A 3 7.77 7.64 3.74
N GLU A 4 7.23 6.44 3.61
CA GLU A 4 5.79 6.21 3.44
C GLU A 4 5.01 6.59 4.70
N ALA A 5 5.58 6.29 5.87
CA ALA A 5 5.04 6.68 7.17
C ALA A 5 5.04 8.21 7.36
N LEU A 6 6.09 8.90 6.90
CA LEU A 6 6.12 10.36 6.86
C LEU A 6 5.05 10.92 5.89
N CYS A 7 4.93 10.34 4.70
CA CYS A 7 3.95 10.77 3.70
C CYS A 7 2.52 10.64 4.22
N ILE A 8 2.14 9.52 4.85
CA ILE A 8 0.77 9.34 5.34
C ILE A 8 0.43 10.29 6.50
N VAL A 9 1.37 10.58 7.40
CA VAL A 9 1.15 11.56 8.48
C VAL A 9 0.90 12.95 7.89
N GLN A 10 1.75 13.40 6.98
CA GLN A 10 1.57 14.69 6.30
C GLN A 10 0.30 14.71 5.44
N ALA A 11 -0.06 13.58 4.83
CA ALA A 11 -1.27 13.48 4.04
C ALA A 11 -2.53 13.62 4.90
N ILE A 12 -2.52 13.06 6.10
CA ILE A 12 -3.61 13.25 7.06
C ILE A 12 -3.65 14.69 7.57
N ASP A 13 -2.51 15.35 7.76
CA ASP A 13 -2.48 16.76 8.21
C ASP A 13 -2.97 17.72 7.11
N ASN A 14 -2.67 17.45 5.83
CA ASN A 14 -2.86 18.39 4.72
C ASN A 14 -4.04 18.06 3.79
N GLY A 15 -4.48 16.80 3.76
CA GLY A 15 -5.46 16.32 2.78
C GLY A 15 -6.84 16.94 2.99
N ASP A 16 -7.53 17.25 1.90
CA ASP A 16 -8.90 17.77 1.90
C ASP A 16 -9.93 16.64 1.69
N ILE A 17 -11.20 17.03 1.56
CA ILE A 17 -12.30 16.08 1.37
C ILE A 17 -12.24 15.38 0.00
N ASP A 18 -11.73 16.06 -1.02
CA ASP A 18 -11.58 15.49 -2.37
C ASP A 18 -10.50 14.41 -2.37
N TRP A 19 -9.39 14.64 -1.66
CA TRP A 19 -8.37 13.63 -1.41
C TRP A 19 -8.91 12.43 -0.64
N GLU A 20 -9.73 12.62 0.41
CA GLU A 20 -10.38 11.50 1.11
C GLU A 20 -11.27 10.69 0.18
N ALA A 21 -12.04 11.35 -0.69
CA ALA A 21 -12.87 10.69 -1.70
C ALA A 21 -12.03 9.88 -2.69
N ASP A 22 -10.87 10.41 -3.12
CA ASP A 22 -9.93 9.69 -3.96
C ASP A 22 -9.37 8.44 -3.26
N VAL A 23 -9.03 8.53 -1.96
CA VAL A 23 -8.58 7.38 -1.15
C VAL A 23 -9.67 6.31 -1.08
N LEU A 24 -10.92 6.70 -0.80
CA LEU A 24 -12.08 5.81 -0.81
C LEU A 24 -12.28 5.11 -2.17
N ALA A 25 -12.14 5.85 -3.25
CA ALA A 25 -12.29 5.31 -4.60
C ALA A 25 -11.13 4.35 -4.94
N ALA A 26 -9.90 4.65 -4.51
CA ALA A 26 -8.72 3.84 -4.77
C ALA A 26 -8.79 2.48 -4.05
N ILE A 27 -9.15 2.47 -2.77
CA ILE A 27 -9.32 1.21 -2.02
C ILE A 27 -10.47 0.39 -2.57
N HIS A 28 -11.61 1.01 -2.92
CA HIS A 28 -12.72 0.29 -3.56
C HIS A 28 -12.28 -0.42 -4.83
N ARG A 29 -11.54 0.26 -5.71
CA ARG A 29 -11.00 -0.33 -6.95
C ARG A 29 -10.07 -1.52 -6.67
N MET A 30 -9.20 -1.41 -5.65
CA MET A 30 -8.32 -2.50 -5.24
C MET A 30 -9.11 -3.69 -4.68
N SER A 31 -10.12 -3.46 -3.83
CA SER A 31 -10.95 -4.52 -3.25
C SER A 31 -11.72 -5.29 -4.32
N ARG A 32 -12.25 -4.59 -5.34
CA ARG A 32 -12.93 -5.21 -6.50
C ARG A 32 -11.99 -6.04 -7.38
N ALA A 33 -10.69 -5.81 -7.30
CA ALA A 33 -9.68 -6.52 -8.06
C ALA A 33 -9.25 -7.86 -7.42
N LYS A 34 -9.90 -8.34 -6.34
CA LYS A 34 -9.56 -9.64 -5.69
C LYS A 34 -9.47 -10.80 -6.69
N HIS A 35 -10.39 -10.88 -7.65
CA HIS A 35 -10.41 -11.95 -8.66
C HIS A 35 -9.12 -12.05 -9.50
N LEU A 36 -8.43 -10.93 -9.72
CA LEU A 36 -7.22 -10.89 -10.55
C LEU A 36 -6.05 -11.70 -9.96
N ILE A 37 -6.04 -11.95 -8.64
CA ILE A 37 -4.94 -12.70 -8.01
C ILE A 37 -4.87 -14.16 -8.46
N THR A 38 -5.99 -14.72 -8.96
CA THR A 38 -6.06 -16.11 -9.45
C THR A 38 -5.93 -16.21 -10.97
N GLU A 39 -5.76 -15.10 -11.69
CA GLU A 39 -5.65 -15.05 -13.15
C GLU A 39 -4.19 -15.14 -13.64
N GLY A 40 -3.33 -15.81 -12.88
CA GLY A 40 -1.91 -15.96 -13.20
C GLY A 40 -1.12 -14.65 -13.05
N LEU A 41 0.02 -14.56 -13.75
CA LEU A 41 0.96 -13.46 -13.58
C LEU A 41 0.38 -12.10 -14.00
N ASP A 42 -0.34 -12.05 -15.11
CA ASP A 42 -0.87 -10.80 -15.66
C ASP A 42 -1.96 -10.23 -14.75
N GLY A 43 -2.84 -11.07 -14.21
CA GLY A 43 -3.81 -10.67 -13.20
C GLY A 43 -3.14 -10.16 -11.92
N LEU A 44 -2.13 -10.86 -11.41
CA LEU A 44 -1.37 -10.42 -10.24
C LEU A 44 -0.69 -9.05 -10.44
N LEU A 45 -0.12 -8.80 -11.62
CA LEU A 45 0.47 -7.51 -11.97
C LEU A 45 -0.59 -6.39 -12.04
N GLN A 46 -1.77 -6.68 -12.56
CA GLN A 46 -2.88 -5.74 -12.58
C GLN A 46 -3.39 -5.42 -11.17
N TRP A 47 -3.50 -6.43 -10.30
CA TRP A 47 -3.85 -6.23 -8.89
C TRP A 47 -2.81 -5.35 -8.19
N GLU A 48 -1.52 -5.65 -8.36
CA GLU A 48 -0.42 -4.86 -7.80
C GLU A 48 -0.49 -3.40 -8.28
N ALA A 49 -0.83 -3.15 -9.54
CA ALA A 49 -1.01 -1.79 -10.04
C ALA A 49 -2.13 -1.03 -9.31
N LYS A 50 -3.23 -1.70 -8.91
CA LYS A 50 -4.30 -1.11 -8.09
C LYS A 50 -3.88 -0.90 -6.64
N HIS A 51 -3.16 -1.86 -6.06
CA HIS A 51 -2.54 -1.73 -4.73
C HIS A 51 -1.61 -0.50 -4.67
N GLN A 52 -0.77 -0.33 -5.69
CA GLN A 52 0.09 0.84 -5.80
C GLN A 52 -0.66 2.14 -6.03
N ALA A 53 -1.74 2.11 -6.80
CA ALA A 53 -2.58 3.29 -6.97
C ALA A 53 -3.17 3.75 -5.62
N PHE A 54 -3.58 2.83 -4.75
CA PHE A 54 -4.05 3.16 -3.40
C PHE A 54 -2.96 3.85 -2.57
N HIS A 55 -1.78 3.25 -2.44
CA HIS A 55 -0.68 3.84 -1.67
C HIS A 55 -0.21 5.18 -2.23
N ARG A 56 -0.14 5.33 -3.55
CA ARG A 56 0.16 6.62 -4.19
C ARG A 56 -0.91 7.68 -3.91
N THR A 57 -2.18 7.30 -3.88
CA THR A 57 -3.29 8.23 -3.61
C THR A 57 -3.21 8.78 -2.20
N ILE A 58 -2.95 7.92 -1.21
CA ILE A 58 -2.67 8.37 0.16
C ILE A 58 -1.49 9.33 0.16
N ALA A 59 -0.34 8.91 -0.39
CA ALA A 59 0.88 9.70 -0.32
C ALA A 59 0.75 11.09 -0.96
N ARG A 60 -0.02 11.23 -2.04
CA ARG A 60 -0.26 12.52 -2.72
C ARG A 60 -0.82 13.60 -1.79
N GLY A 61 -1.57 13.21 -0.75
CA GLY A 61 -2.07 14.15 0.24
C GLY A 61 -0.97 14.87 1.00
N CYS A 62 0.28 14.36 1.02
CA CYS A 62 1.37 14.99 1.76
C CYS A 62 1.73 16.40 1.25
N GLY A 63 1.37 16.72 0.00
CA GLY A 63 1.58 18.04 -0.60
C GLY A 63 3.04 18.37 -0.92
N SER A 64 3.97 17.40 -0.84
CA SER A 64 5.40 17.61 -1.10
C SER A 64 5.88 16.79 -2.29
N GLU A 65 6.06 17.47 -3.43
CA GLU A 65 6.54 16.84 -4.68
C GLU A 65 7.90 16.15 -4.50
N SER A 66 8.83 16.78 -3.76
CA SER A 66 10.14 16.17 -3.48
C SER A 66 10.02 14.87 -2.69
N LEU A 67 9.11 14.79 -1.70
CA LEU A 67 8.88 13.56 -0.95
C LEU A 67 8.25 12.48 -1.83
N LEU A 68 7.33 12.86 -2.72
CA LEU A 68 6.71 11.92 -3.67
C LEU A 68 7.75 11.33 -4.64
N GLN A 69 8.69 12.14 -5.13
CA GLN A 69 9.77 11.67 -6.01
C GLN A 69 10.73 10.70 -5.29
N ILE A 70 11.09 11.00 -4.04
CA ILE A 70 11.92 10.10 -3.21
C ILE A 70 11.18 8.79 -2.97
N ARG A 71 9.90 8.86 -2.58
CA ARG A 71 9.03 7.70 -2.37
C ARG A 71 8.98 6.82 -3.62
N GLN A 72 8.72 7.41 -4.78
CA GLN A 72 8.65 6.69 -6.05
C GLN A 72 9.98 6.01 -6.41
N SER A 73 11.11 6.69 -6.20
CA SER A 73 12.44 6.12 -6.47
C SER A 73 12.74 4.90 -5.58
N LEU A 74 12.38 4.96 -4.29
CA LEU A 74 12.53 3.83 -3.36
C LEU A 74 11.60 2.67 -3.72
N TYR A 75 10.38 3.01 -4.14
CA TYR A 75 9.39 2.06 -4.61
C TYR A 75 9.93 1.26 -5.81
N GLU A 76 10.45 1.92 -6.83
CA GLU A 76 10.98 1.27 -8.04
C GLU A 76 12.16 0.35 -7.75
N ARG A 77 13.09 0.77 -6.87
CA ARG A 77 14.24 -0.04 -6.43
C ARG A 77 13.84 -1.36 -5.78
N THR A 78 12.65 -1.42 -5.21
CA THR A 78 12.13 -2.59 -4.48
C THR A 78 11.10 -3.39 -5.28
N ALA A 79 10.84 -3.02 -6.54
CA ALA A 79 9.81 -3.64 -7.38
C ALA A 79 10.07 -5.13 -7.66
N ARG A 80 11.31 -5.50 -7.99
CA ARG A 80 11.67 -6.89 -8.26
C ARG A 80 11.43 -7.79 -7.04
N TYR A 81 11.81 -7.30 -5.86
CA TYR A 81 11.67 -8.04 -4.60
C TYR A 81 10.19 -8.21 -4.22
N ARG A 82 9.38 -7.15 -4.34
CA ARG A 82 7.93 -7.25 -4.14
C ARG A 82 7.30 -8.25 -5.11
N LEU A 83 7.65 -8.22 -6.39
CA LEU A 83 7.08 -9.18 -7.35
C LEU A 83 7.39 -10.64 -6.97
N MET A 84 8.61 -10.92 -6.50
CA MET A 84 8.96 -12.24 -5.99
C MET A 84 8.14 -12.60 -4.74
N TRP A 85 8.00 -11.66 -3.79
CA TRP A 85 7.18 -11.86 -2.61
C TRP A 85 5.70 -12.16 -2.95
N LEU A 86 5.11 -11.37 -3.84
CA LEU A 86 3.72 -11.52 -4.29
C LEU A 86 3.48 -12.90 -4.90
N ARG A 87 4.38 -13.34 -5.78
CA ARG A 87 4.30 -14.68 -6.41
C ARG A 87 4.32 -15.83 -5.39
N ASN A 88 5.01 -15.67 -4.27
CA ASN A 88 5.16 -16.73 -3.27
C ASN A 88 4.10 -16.67 -2.17
N ASN A 89 3.53 -15.50 -1.87
CA ASN A 89 2.69 -15.29 -0.68
C ASN A 89 1.23 -14.93 -1.00
N MET A 90 0.96 -14.24 -2.11
CA MET A 90 -0.41 -13.83 -2.48
C MET A 90 -1.22 -14.92 -3.20
N VAL A 91 -0.67 -16.12 -3.33
CA VAL A 91 -1.36 -17.30 -3.84
C VAL A 91 -2.35 -17.88 -2.83
N SER A 92 -2.26 -17.48 -1.56
CA SER A 92 -3.16 -17.93 -0.49
C SER A 92 -4.24 -16.90 -0.19
N GLU A 93 -5.49 -17.33 -0.23
CA GLU A 93 -6.65 -16.49 0.09
C GLU A 93 -6.59 -15.91 1.50
N ALA A 94 -6.06 -16.66 2.47
CA ALA A 94 -5.93 -16.19 3.85
C ALA A 94 -4.97 -14.99 3.98
N TYR A 95 -3.87 -14.99 3.20
CA TYR A 95 -2.94 -13.87 3.16
C TYR A 95 -3.54 -12.66 2.45
N PHE A 96 -4.30 -12.88 1.36
CA PHE A 96 -5.04 -11.81 0.70
C PHE A 96 -6.00 -11.13 1.67
N ASP A 97 -6.80 -11.90 2.41
CA ASP A 97 -7.81 -11.34 3.31
C ASP A 97 -7.16 -10.62 4.52
N LYS A 98 -6.00 -11.09 4.99
CA LYS A 98 -5.19 -10.33 5.98
C LYS A 98 -4.71 -9.00 5.40
N ASN A 99 -4.08 -9.05 4.23
CA ASN A 99 -3.59 -7.87 3.52
C ASN A 99 -4.73 -6.87 3.29
N HIS A 100 -5.89 -7.34 2.81
CA HIS A 100 -7.05 -6.50 2.58
C HIS A 100 -7.54 -5.80 3.87
N ARG A 101 -7.60 -6.53 5.00
CA ARG A 101 -7.94 -5.95 6.31
C ARG A 101 -6.97 -4.87 6.76
N GLU A 102 -5.67 -5.02 6.53
CA GLU A 102 -4.68 -3.98 6.84
C GLU A 102 -4.95 -2.69 6.06
N HIS A 103 -5.35 -2.79 4.78
CA HIS A 103 -5.68 -1.62 3.97
C HIS A 103 -6.99 -0.96 4.41
N GLU A 104 -7.99 -1.75 4.81
CA GLU A 104 -9.24 -1.21 5.38
C GLU A 104 -8.97 -0.47 6.70
N GLN A 105 -8.11 -1.00 7.56
CA GLN A 105 -7.67 -0.30 8.77
C GLN A 105 -6.95 1.01 8.44
N LEU A 106 -6.08 1.00 7.43
CA LEU A 106 -5.39 2.21 6.98
C LEU A 106 -6.37 3.27 6.46
N ARG A 107 -7.39 2.86 5.68
CA ARG A 107 -8.48 3.73 5.25
C ARG A 107 -9.19 4.36 6.44
N GLU A 108 -9.58 3.56 7.44
CA GLU A 108 -10.25 4.07 8.63
C GLU A 108 -9.37 5.08 9.39
N CYS A 109 -8.07 4.83 9.53
CA CYS A 109 -7.17 5.80 10.16
C CYS A 109 -7.08 7.11 9.35
N VAL A 110 -7.04 7.03 8.02
CA VAL A 110 -7.03 8.20 7.14
C VAL A 110 -8.29 9.05 7.33
N LEU A 111 -9.47 8.42 7.28
CA LEU A 111 -10.76 9.13 7.39
C LEU A 111 -11.00 9.69 8.80
N ASN A 112 -10.54 8.99 9.83
CA ASN A 112 -10.63 9.47 11.22
C ASN A 112 -9.48 10.42 11.61
N ARG A 113 -8.60 10.77 10.66
CA ARG A 113 -7.41 11.59 10.88
C ARG A 113 -6.48 11.08 11.99
N ASP A 114 -6.43 9.76 12.20
CA ASP A 114 -5.59 9.10 13.19
C ASP A 114 -4.17 8.88 12.66
N ARG A 115 -3.34 9.91 12.85
CA ARG A 115 -1.95 9.98 12.36
C ARG A 115 -1.06 8.90 12.96
N GLU A 116 -1.19 8.65 14.25
CA GLU A 116 -0.29 7.75 14.96
C GLU A 116 -0.56 6.30 14.55
N GLN A 117 -1.83 5.90 14.52
CA GLN A 117 -2.20 4.56 14.10
C GLN A 117 -1.89 4.34 12.61
N ALA A 118 -2.16 5.32 11.75
CA ALA A 118 -1.83 5.27 10.33
C ALA A 118 -0.32 5.07 10.09
N ARG A 119 0.51 5.81 10.83
CA ARG A 119 1.97 5.70 10.78
C ARG A 119 2.44 4.29 11.11
N GLN A 120 1.97 3.74 12.22
CA GLN A 120 2.35 2.40 12.68
C GLN A 120 1.92 1.31 11.68
N LEU A 121 0.67 1.39 11.20
CA LEU A 121 0.14 0.45 10.20
C LEU A 121 0.94 0.50 8.89
N MET A 122 1.25 1.70 8.39
CA MET A 122 2.05 1.88 7.17
C MET A 122 3.47 1.31 7.33
N GLN A 123 4.11 1.52 8.48
CA GLN A 123 5.44 0.95 8.75
C GLN A 123 5.40 -0.56 8.78
N HIS A 124 4.43 -1.15 9.50
CA HIS A 124 4.26 -2.59 9.61
C HIS A 124 3.99 -3.23 8.25
N HIS A 125 3.01 -2.70 7.51
CA HIS A 125 2.61 -3.20 6.20
C HIS A 125 3.79 -3.30 5.22
N LEU A 126 4.66 -2.29 5.19
CA LEU A 126 5.80 -2.23 4.27
C LEU A 126 7.01 -3.05 4.72
N GLN A 127 7.06 -3.49 5.97
CA GLN A 127 8.10 -4.39 6.47
C GLN A 127 7.80 -5.86 6.13
N MET A 128 6.53 -6.22 5.99
CA MET A 128 6.09 -7.60 5.73
C MET A 128 6.72 -8.22 4.47
N PRO A 129 6.81 -7.54 3.30
CA PRO A 129 7.45 -8.12 2.13
C PRO A 129 8.95 -8.37 2.33
N SER A 130 9.63 -7.47 3.04
CA SER A 130 11.07 -7.55 3.29
C SER A 130 11.42 -8.70 4.24
N LEU A 131 10.67 -8.86 5.33
CA LEU A 131 10.87 -9.92 6.33
C LEU A 131 10.59 -11.31 5.76
N ALA A 132 9.58 -11.44 4.91
CA ALA A 132 9.30 -12.70 4.25
C ALA A 132 10.38 -13.09 3.21
N LEU A 133 11.11 -12.12 2.68
CA LEU A 133 12.27 -12.34 1.81
C LEU A 133 13.49 -12.82 2.60
N GLU A 134 13.75 -12.24 3.78
CA GLU A 134 14.82 -12.71 4.68
C GLU A 134 14.61 -14.18 5.05
N ASN A 135 13.37 -14.57 5.39
CA ASN A 135 13.01 -15.95 5.69
C ASN A 135 13.08 -16.92 4.49
N LEU A 136 13.05 -16.41 3.26
CA LEU A 136 13.22 -17.20 2.03
C LEU A 136 14.70 -17.42 1.66
N LEU A 137 15.59 -16.59 2.20
CA LEU A 137 17.03 -16.59 1.93
C LEU A 137 17.86 -17.19 3.08
N SER A 138 17.23 -17.44 4.24
CA SER A 138 17.78 -18.16 5.40
C SER A 138 17.46 -19.65 5.36
#